data_AF-A0A7K4FTT6-F1
#
_entry.id   AF-A0A7K4FTT6-F1
#
_cell.length_a   1.000
_cell.length_b   1.000
_cell.length_c   1.000
_cell.angle_alpha   90.00
_cell.angle_beta   90.00
_cell.angle_gamma   90.00
#
_symmetry.space_group_name_H-M   'P 1'
#
loop_
_entity.id
_entity.type
_entity.pdbx_description
1 polymer ?
#
loop_
_entity_poly.entity_id
_entity_poly.type
_entity_poly.pdbx_seq_one_letter_code
_entity_poly.pdbx_strand_id
1 'polypeptide(L)' 'MKVADILVVESEKKKINVNTIEDELNKITNVDKIVINRVHIPEGNDEDDSIIGIHIVVRDVVEA' A
#
# COMPACT_ATOMS: atom_id res chain seq x y z
N MET A 1 -4.87 15.80 -12.12
CA MET A 1 -5.37 14.45 -11.78
C MET A 1 -4.86 14.07 -10.40
N LYS A 2 -5.73 13.76 -9.44
CA LYS A 2 -5.37 13.24 -8.11
C LYS A 2 -5.19 11.73 -8.16
N VAL A 3 -4.02 11.25 -7.74
CA VAL A 3 -3.70 9.81 -7.75
C VAL A 3 -3.32 9.38 -6.34
N ALA A 4 -3.92 8.29 -5.86
CA ALA A 4 -3.47 7.56 -4.69
C ALA A 4 -2.62 6.36 -5.11
N ASP A 5 -1.36 6.37 -4.74
CA ASP A 5 -0.45 5.23 -4.86
C ASP A 5 -0.41 4.49 -3.51
N ILE A 6 -0.74 3.20 -3.54
CA ILE A 6 -0.83 2.35 -2.36
C ILE A 6 0.21 1.25 -2.51
N LEU A 7 1.12 1.17 -1.55
CA LEU A 7 2.13 0.12 -1.46
C LEU A 7 1.74 -0.83 -0.33
N VAL A 8 1.48 -2.08 -0.67
CA VAL A 8 1.19 -3.16 0.28
C VAL A 8 2.42 -4.04 0.37
N VAL A 9 3.03 -4.12 1.55
CA VAL A 9 4.25 -4.90 1.78
C VAL A 9 3.92 -6.11 2.64
N GLU A 10 4.16 -7.32 2.10
CA GLU A 10 3.84 -8.59 2.76
C GLU A 10 5.05 -9.55 2.74
N SER A 11 5.04 -10.54 3.63
CA SER A 11 5.99 -11.66 3.67
C SER A 11 5.26 -13.01 3.78
N GLU A 12 5.99 -14.12 3.71
CA GLU A 12 5.40 -15.46 3.82
C GLU A 12 4.73 -15.73 5.17
N LYS A 13 5.33 -15.25 6.28
CA LYS A 13 4.78 -15.39 7.63
C LYS A 13 3.79 -14.29 8.03
N LYS A 14 3.90 -13.10 7.43
CA LYS A 14 3.07 -11.94 7.77
C LYS A 14 2.37 -11.41 6.53
N LYS A 15 1.12 -11.85 6.39
CA LYS A 15 0.19 -11.37 5.35
C LYS A 15 -0.69 -10.27 5.91
N ILE A 16 -0.99 -9.28 5.09
CA ILE A 16 -1.93 -8.24 5.47
C ILE A 16 -3.34 -8.75 5.15
N ASN A 17 -4.27 -8.56 6.09
CA ASN A 17 -5.65 -8.96 5.89
C ASN A 17 -6.26 -8.10 4.78
N VAL A 18 -6.91 -8.74 3.81
CA VAL A 18 -7.62 -8.09 2.71
C VAL A 18 -8.64 -7.07 3.23
N ASN A 19 -9.34 -7.40 4.32
CA ASN A 19 -10.33 -6.50 4.91
C ASN A 19 -9.69 -5.19 5.40
N THR A 20 -8.45 -5.25 5.90
CA THR A 20 -7.70 -4.05 6.32
C THR A 20 -7.33 -3.18 5.12
N ILE A 21 -7.00 -3.79 3.99
CA ILE A 21 -6.73 -3.06 2.74
C ILE A 21 -8.00 -2.38 2.25
N GLU A 22 -9.15 -3.07 2.29
CA GLU A 22 -10.45 -2.50 1.93
C GLU A 22 -10.85 -1.34 2.84
N ASP A 23 -10.66 -1.47 4.15
CA ASP A 23 -10.94 -0.40 5.12
C ASP A 23 -10.11 0.85 4.86
N GLU A 24 -8.81 0.70 4.58
CA GLU A 24 -7.92 1.82 4.26
C GLU A 24 -8.25 2.43 2.88
N LEU A 25 -8.60 1.61 1.89
CA LEU A 25 -9.06 2.08 0.57
C LEU A 25 -10.34 2.92 0.68
N ASN A 26 -11.28 2.51 1.52
CA ASN A 26 -12.54 3.22 1.73
C ASN A 26 -12.35 4.60 2.39
N LYS A 27 -11.24 4.82 3.11
CA LYS A 27 -10.90 6.14 3.68
C LYS A 27 -10.37 7.10 2.63
N ILE A 28 -9.84 6.60 1.52
CA ILE A 28 -9.35 7.43 0.42
C ILE A 28 -10.55 7.93 -0.39
N THR A 29 -10.88 9.21 -0.22
CA THR A 29 -11.92 9.89 -0.98
C THR A 29 -11.30 10.99 -1.84
N ASN A 30 -12.00 11.43 -2.89
CA ASN A 30 -11.57 12.55 -3.73
C ASN A 30 -10.25 12.32 -4.51
N VAL A 31 -10.06 11.10 -5.02
CA VAL A 31 -8.97 10.76 -5.95
C VAL A 31 -9.55 10.29 -7.28
N ASP A 32 -8.90 10.65 -8.37
CA ASP A 32 -9.32 10.28 -9.73
C ASP A 32 -8.87 8.86 -10.09
N LYS A 33 -7.77 8.39 -9.49
CA LYS A 33 -7.20 7.06 -9.75
C LYS A 33 -6.52 6.50 -8.51
N ILE A 34 -6.68 5.19 -8.32
CA ILE A 34 -5.97 4.41 -7.32
C ILE A 34 -5.02 3.44 -8.03
N VAL A 35 -3.77 3.40 -7.59
CA VAL A 35 -2.74 2.47 -8.06
C VAL A 35 -2.29 1.64 -6.88
N ILE A 36 -2.44 0.32 -6.96
CA ILE A 36 -2.05 -0.59 -5.88
C ILE A 36 -0.83 -1.40 -6.35
N ASN A 37 0.27 -1.25 -5.62
CA ASN A 37 1.49 -2.02 -5.79
C ASN A 37 1.65 -2.95 -4.60
N ARG A 38 1.70 -4.27 -4.85
CA ARG A 38 1.97 -5.25 -3.80
C ARG A 38 3.41 -5.75 -3.95
N VAL A 39 4.20 -5.62 -2.90
CA VAL A 39 5.58 -6.11 -2.83
C VAL A 39 5.65 -7.26 -1.84
N HIS A 40 6.17 -8.38 -2.31
CA HIS A 40 6.47 -9.52 -1.46
C HIS A 40 7.95 -9.51 -1.14
N ILE A 41 8.29 -9.38 0.14
CA ILE A 41 9.69 -9.38 0.59
C ILE A 41 10.05 -10.81 1.02
N PRO A 42 11.06 -11.44 0.39
CA PRO A 42 11.56 -12.73 0.83
C PRO A 42 12.15 -12.60 2.23
N GLU A 43 12.01 -13.63 3.06
CA GLU A 43 12.49 -13.60 4.44
C GLU A 43 14.01 -13.36 4.47
N GLY A 44 14.41 -12.17 4.92
CA GLY A 44 15.76 -11.91 5.42
C GLY A 44 15.84 -12.32 6.88
N ASN A 45 17.04 -12.69 7.35
CA ASN A 45 17.28 -13.03 8.77
C ASN A 45 17.10 -11.84 9.74
N ASP A 46 16.72 -10.67 9.25
CA ASP A 46 16.47 -9.51 10.07
C ASP A 46 15.03 -9.56 10.59
N GLU A 47 14.90 -9.80 11.90
CA GLU A 47 13.67 -9.76 12.71
C GLU A 47 13.00 -8.38 12.76
N ASP A 48 13.31 -7.50 11.80
CA ASP A 48 12.86 -6.12 11.78
C ASP A 48 11.43 -6.03 11.21
N ASP A 49 10.48 -6.21 12.11
CA ASP A 49 9.03 -6.12 11.89
C ASP A 49 8.54 -4.78 11.32
N SER A 50 9.45 -3.82 11.20
CA SER A 50 9.23 -2.43 10.82
C SER A 50 8.77 -2.22 9.36
N ILE A 51 8.94 -3.21 8.47
CA ILE A 51 8.76 -3.03 7.01
C ILE A 51 7.41 -3.56 6.49
N ILE A 52 6.70 -4.39 7.26
CA ILE A 52 5.39 -4.95 6.85
C ILE A 52 4.27 -3.95 7.11
N GLY A 53 3.51 -3.57 6.08
CA GLY A 53 2.41 -2.61 6.24
C GLY A 53 1.81 -2.10 4.94
N ILE A 54 0.85 -1.19 5.09
CA ILE A 54 0.24 -0.44 3.98
C ILE A 54 0.79 0.99 4.02
N HIS A 55 1.34 1.45 2.91
CA HIS A 55 1.79 2.82 2.73
C HIS A 55 0.97 3.51 1.65
N ILE A 56 0.42 4.68 1.95
CA ILE A 56 -0.49 5.40 1.05
C ILE A 56 0.09 6.77 0.77
N VAL A 57 0.28 7.09 -0.51
CA VAL A 57 0.76 8.39 -0.98
C VAL A 57 -0.28 8.98 -1.90
N VAL A 58 -0.82 10.14 -1.55
CA VAL A 58 -1.77 10.89 -2.40
C VAL A 58 -1.01 12.05 -3.04
N ARG A 59 -1.05 12.14 -4.37
CA ARG A 59 -0.35 13.18 -5.13
C ARG A 59 -1.21 13.80 -6.22
N ASP A 60 -0.99 15.09 -6.46
CA ASP A 60 -1.49 15.78 -7.64
C ASP A 60 -0.54 15.54 -8.81
N VAL A 61 -1.07 14.96 -9.89
CA VAL A 61 -0.37 14.76 -11.15
C VAL A 61 -0.87 15.81 -12.13
N VAL A 62 0.05 16.65 -12.61
CA VAL A 62 -0.21 17.59 -13.71
C VAL A 62 0.04 16.83 -15.00
N GLU A 63 -1.00 16.65 -15.81
CA GLU A 63 -0.85 16.10 -17.16
C GLU A 63 -0.12 17.16 -18.02
N ALA A 64 0.99 16.75 -18.65
CA ALA A 64 1.82 17.60 -19.50
C ALA A 64 1.29 17.66 -20.93
#